data_AF-A0A2V9M1B1-F1
#
_entry.id   AF-A0A2V9M1B1-F1
#
_cell.length_a   1.000
_cell.length_b   1.000
_cell.length_c   1.000
_cell.angle_alpha   90.00
_cell.angle_beta   90.00
_cell.angle_gamma   90.00
#
_symmetry.space_group_name_H-M   'P 1'
#
loop_
_entity.id
_entity.type
_entity.pdbx_description
1 polymer ?
#
loop_
_entity_poly.entity_id
_entity_poly.type
_entity_poly.pdbx_seq_one_letter_code
_entity_poly.pdbx_strand_id
1 'polypeptide(L)'
;MCVKDINLGGGKTLTLSGSASDIFVVNITGSISMGGGNRIRASGLPPSNVLYNVIGAGHNIVIGGASVVDGALLAIGRNLDLSAGFVNGSVTSKGNINIGSGEQIPCPCPTKE
;
A
#
# COMPACT_ATOMS: atom_id res chain seq x y z
N MET A 1 4.49 -5.73 12.86
CA MET A 1 5.59 -4.77 13.12
C MET A 1 5.05 -3.35 13.18
N CYS A 2 5.74 -2.44 13.86
CA CYS A 2 5.33 -1.03 13.98
C CYS A 2 6.44 -0.13 13.44
N VAL A 3 6.09 0.83 12.59
CA VAL A 3 7.00 1.82 12.03
C VAL A 3 6.38 3.20 12.15
N LYS A 4 7.24 4.23 12.19
CA LYS A 4 6.76 5.60 12.16
C LYS A 4 6.28 5.95 10.75
N ASP A 5 7.16 5.89 9.77
CA ASP A 5 6.89 6.30 8.38
C ASP A 5 7.43 5.26 7.40
N ILE A 6 6.79 5.15 6.24
CA ILE A 6 7.36 4.49 5.06
C ILE A 6 7.66 5.59 4.03
N ASN A 7 8.93 5.93 3.89
CA ASN A 7 9.37 6.97 2.97
C ASN A 7 10.35 6.36 1.95
N LEU A 8 9.87 6.19 0.72
CA LEU A 8 10.69 5.73 -0.40
C LEU A 8 10.94 6.91 -1.34
N GLY A 9 12.13 6.96 -1.93
CA GLY A 9 12.48 7.97 -2.92
C GLY A 9 13.47 7.43 -3.94
N GLY A 10 13.46 8.01 -5.14
CA GLY A 10 14.41 7.67 -6.21
C GLY A 10 14.19 6.29 -6.83
N GLY A 11 12.94 5.82 -6.94
CA GLY A 11 12.60 4.53 -7.58
C GLY A 11 12.99 3.30 -6.74
N LYS A 12 13.18 3.47 -5.43
CA LYS A 12 13.61 2.40 -4.53
C LYS A 12 12.51 1.37 -4.29
N THR A 13 12.93 0.16 -3.93
CA THR A 13 12.05 -0.97 -3.61
C THR A 13 12.21 -1.39 -2.16
N LEU A 14 11.09 -1.48 -1.44
CA LEU A 14 10.97 -2.20 -0.16
C LEU A 14 10.41 -3.59 -0.45
N THR A 15 11.14 -4.65 -0.08
CA THR A 15 10.68 -6.02 -0.26
C THR A 15 10.33 -6.63 1.09
N LEU A 16 9.11 -7.16 1.19
CA LEU A 16 8.66 -8.00 2.30
C LEU A 16 8.81 -9.45 1.87
N SER A 17 9.80 -10.14 2.42
CA SER A 17 10.12 -11.52 2.05
C SER A 17 9.64 -12.49 3.13
N GLY A 18 8.95 -13.53 2.70
CA GLY A 18 8.45 -14.60 3.58
C GLY A 18 8.06 -15.84 2.79
N SER A 19 7.49 -16.81 3.49
CA SER A 19 6.84 -17.98 2.90
C SER A 19 5.37 -17.70 2.55
N ALA A 20 4.73 -18.59 1.78
CA ALA A 20 3.35 -18.41 1.33
C ALA A 20 2.33 -18.35 2.49
N SER A 21 2.69 -18.88 3.66
CA SER A 21 1.89 -18.85 4.88
C SER A 21 2.15 -17.63 5.76
N ASP A 22 3.20 -16.85 5.49
CA ASP A 22 3.55 -15.71 6.33
C ASP A 22 2.57 -14.56 6.12
N ILE A 23 2.30 -13.83 7.20
CA ILE A 23 1.41 -12.67 7.23
C ILE A 23 2.20 -11.46 7.74
N PHE A 24 2.13 -10.36 6.99
CA PHE A 24 2.74 -9.10 7.37
C PHE A 24 1.66 -8.09 7.73
N VAL A 25 1.64 -7.69 9.00
CA VAL A 25 0.88 -6.52 9.46
C VAL A 25 1.87 -5.42 9.82
N VAL A 26 1.84 -4.33 9.06
CA VAL A 26 2.69 -3.15 9.25
C VAL A 26 1.82 -2.02 9.81
N ASN A 27 1.94 -1.79 11.11
CA ASN A 27 1.29 -0.66 11.77
C ASN A 27 2.12 0.60 11.57
N ILE A 28 1.50 1.64 11.01
CA ILE A 28 2.16 2.88 10.60
C ILE A 28 1.50 4.03 11.35
N THR A 29 2.23 4.68 12.24
CA THR A 29 1.68 5.79 13.04
C THR A 29 1.82 7.16 12.37
N GLY A 30 2.71 7.27 11.38
CA GLY A 30 3.01 8.48 10.63
C GLY A 30 2.35 8.46 9.25
N SER A 31 3.16 8.42 8.18
CA SER A 31 2.66 8.41 6.80
C SER A 31 3.35 7.38 5.89
N ILE A 32 2.78 7.22 4.69
CA ILE A 32 3.41 6.54 3.55
C ILE A 32 3.56 7.61 2.47
N SER A 33 4.79 7.77 1.97
CA SER A 33 5.10 8.68 0.87
C SER A 33 5.83 7.90 -0.23
N MET A 34 5.20 7.83 -1.41
CA MET A 34 5.73 7.12 -2.57
C MET A 34 5.51 7.92 -3.84
N GLY A 35 6.57 8.06 -4.64
CA GLY A 35 6.60 8.78 -5.90
C GLY A 35 7.79 8.35 -6.77
N GLY A 36 7.73 8.61 -8.08
CA GLY A 36 8.87 8.38 -8.98
C GLY A 36 9.24 6.89 -9.17
N GLY A 37 8.24 6.01 -9.25
CA GLY A 37 8.41 4.59 -9.56
C GLY A 37 8.85 3.72 -8.38
N ASN A 38 8.62 4.18 -7.15
CA ASN A 38 8.92 3.40 -5.95
C ASN A 38 8.06 2.13 -5.88
N ARG A 39 8.56 1.09 -5.21
CA ARG A 39 7.84 -0.18 -5.11
C ARG A 39 7.85 -0.72 -3.69
N ILE A 40 6.71 -1.21 -3.21
CA ILE A 40 6.64 -2.12 -2.08
C ILE A 40 6.17 -3.46 -2.63
N ARG A 41 6.99 -4.50 -2.48
CA ARG A 41 6.77 -5.82 -3.10
C ARG A 41 6.71 -6.93 -2.07
N ALA A 42 5.73 -7.80 -2.22
CA ALA A 42 5.68 -9.08 -1.53
C ALA A 42 6.53 -10.10 -2.30
N SER A 43 7.41 -10.83 -1.62
CA SER A 43 8.26 -11.86 -2.22
C SER A 43 8.15 -13.17 -1.44
N GLY A 44 7.75 -14.25 -2.12
CA GLY A 44 7.53 -15.57 -1.50
C GLY A 44 6.21 -15.72 -0.74
N LEU A 45 5.39 -14.66 -0.69
CA LEU A 45 4.04 -14.62 -0.12
C LEU A 45 3.08 -13.89 -1.06
N PRO A 46 1.77 -14.21 -1.04
CA PRO A 46 0.80 -13.49 -1.83
C PRO A 46 0.57 -12.07 -1.27
N PRO A 47 0.33 -11.05 -2.12
CA PRO A 47 -0.01 -9.70 -1.67
C PRO A 47 -1.18 -9.64 -0.69
N SER A 48 -2.14 -10.58 -0.79
CA SER A 48 -3.28 -10.69 0.13
C SER A 48 -2.87 -10.91 1.60
N ASN A 49 -1.65 -11.37 1.86
CA ASN A 49 -1.14 -11.60 3.22
C ASN A 49 -0.45 -10.37 3.81
N VAL A 50 -0.50 -9.22 3.13
CA VAL A 50 0.14 -7.98 3.58
C VAL A 50 -0.92 -6.92 3.88
N LEU A 51 -0.88 -6.38 5.10
CA LEU A 51 -1.74 -5.28 5.56
C LEU A 51 -0.88 -4.12 6.06
N TYR A 52 -1.06 -2.95 5.46
CA TYR A 52 -0.53 -1.69 5.95
C TYR A 52 -1.63 -0.95 6.71
N ASN A 53 -1.55 -0.96 8.03
CA ASN A 53 -2.50 -0.32 8.91
C ASN A 53 -2.00 1.06 9.32
N VAL A 54 -2.49 2.11 8.66
CA VAL A 54 -2.18 3.51 8.97
C VAL A 54 -3.10 3.99 10.10
N ILE A 55 -2.49 4.24 11.26
CA ILE A 55 -3.17 4.53 12.51
C ILE A 55 -3.20 6.04 12.75
N GLY A 56 -4.35 6.54 13.18
CA GLY A 56 -4.53 7.92 13.63
C GLY A 56 -4.75 8.94 12.50
N ALA A 57 -4.97 10.19 12.90
CA ALA A 57 -5.21 11.32 12.01
C ALA A 57 -3.90 11.97 11.53
N GLY A 58 -3.95 12.73 10.44
CA GLY A 58 -2.82 13.46 9.87
C GLY A 58 -2.96 13.66 8.35
N HIS A 59 -1.85 13.92 7.67
CA HIS A 59 -1.82 14.17 6.23
C HIS A 59 -2.34 13.00 5.40
N ASN A 60 -2.81 13.32 4.20
CA ASN A 60 -3.22 12.33 3.20
C ASN A 60 -2.09 11.34 2.91
N ILE A 61 -2.47 10.09 2.67
CA ILE A 61 -1.53 9.07 2.17
C ILE A 61 -1.50 9.17 0.66
N VAL A 62 -0.31 9.36 0.10
CA VAL A 62 -0.12 9.57 -1.33
C VAL A 62 0.69 8.43 -1.91
N ILE A 63 0.09 7.69 -2.84
CA ILE A 63 0.78 6.71 -3.68
C ILE A 63 0.74 7.25 -5.10
N GLY A 64 1.87 7.75 -5.59
CA GLY A 64 1.90 8.35 -6.90
C GLY A 64 3.11 8.06 -7.76
N GLY A 65 3.14 8.69 -8.94
CA GLY A 65 4.28 8.68 -9.86
C GLY A 65 4.69 7.28 -10.32
N ALA A 66 3.74 6.47 -10.79
CA ALA A 66 3.92 5.08 -11.22
C ALA A 66 4.45 4.14 -10.13
N SER A 67 4.24 4.49 -8.85
CA SER A 67 4.63 3.63 -7.74
C SER A 67 3.68 2.45 -7.56
N VAL A 68 4.20 1.34 -7.05
CA VAL A 68 3.42 0.10 -6.84
C VAL A 68 3.47 -0.34 -5.39
N VAL A 69 2.32 -0.74 -4.83
CA VAL A 69 2.21 -1.34 -3.50
C VAL A 69 1.53 -2.69 -3.62
N ASP A 70 2.20 -3.75 -3.17
CA ASP A 70 1.59 -5.07 -2.98
C ASP A 70 1.04 -5.17 -1.54
N GLY A 71 -0.27 -5.39 -1.43
CA GLY A 71 -0.98 -5.52 -0.15
C GLY A 71 -2.20 -4.62 0.00
N ALA A 72 -2.85 -4.73 1.15
CA ALA A 72 -4.01 -3.93 1.52
C ALA A 72 -3.60 -2.68 2.30
N LEU A 73 -4.07 -1.50 1.87
CA LEU A 73 -3.90 -0.23 2.57
C LEU A 73 -5.15 0.08 3.40
N LEU A 74 -5.01 0.06 4.72
CA LEU A 74 -6.07 0.42 5.67
C LEU A 74 -5.73 1.76 6.33
N ALA A 75 -6.47 2.81 6.02
CA ALA A 75 -6.23 4.17 6.50
C ALA A 75 -7.53 4.84 6.96
N ILE A 76 -8.20 4.27 7.96
CA ILE A 76 -9.51 4.73 8.45
C ILE A 76 -9.49 6.21 8.88
N GLY A 77 -8.38 6.68 9.46
CA GLY A 77 -8.26 8.07 9.93
C GLY A 77 -7.75 9.08 8.90
N ARG A 78 -7.57 8.70 7.63
CA ARG A 78 -6.84 9.49 6.63
C ARG A 78 -7.50 9.43 5.26
N ASN A 79 -7.33 10.47 4.45
CA ASN A 79 -7.66 10.36 3.02
C ASN A 79 -6.57 9.59 2.28
N LEU A 80 -6.96 8.87 1.23
CA LEU A 80 -6.07 8.17 0.32
C LEU A 80 -6.08 8.89 -1.04
N ASP A 81 -4.89 9.19 -1.55
CA ASP A 81 -4.70 9.80 -2.86
C ASP A 81 -3.82 8.88 -3.71
N LEU A 82 -4.44 8.24 -4.68
CA LEU A 82 -3.76 7.51 -5.73
C LEU A 82 -3.61 8.46 -6.91
N SER A 83 -2.37 8.88 -7.20
CA SER A 83 -2.00 9.84 -8.25
C SER A 83 -0.96 9.22 -9.19
N ALA A 84 -1.44 8.42 -10.13
CA ALA A 84 -0.67 7.45 -10.93
C ALA A 84 -0.02 6.35 -10.07
N GLY A 85 -0.66 5.91 -8.98
CA GLY A 85 -0.22 4.80 -8.13
C GLY A 85 -0.95 3.49 -8.43
N PHE A 86 -0.28 2.35 -8.26
CA PHE A 86 -0.88 1.02 -8.42
C PHE A 86 -0.90 0.28 -7.08
N VAL A 87 -2.05 -0.27 -6.69
CA VAL A 87 -2.19 -1.06 -5.46
C VAL A 87 -2.68 -2.46 -5.83
N ASN A 88 -1.80 -3.45 -5.72
CA ASN A 88 -2.15 -4.86 -5.94
C ASN A 88 -2.72 -5.43 -4.64
N GLY A 89 -4.01 -5.18 -4.42
CA GLY A 89 -4.70 -5.53 -3.20
C GLY A 89 -5.97 -4.69 -3.06
N SER A 90 -6.15 -4.08 -1.90
CA SER A 90 -7.32 -3.24 -1.61
C SER A 90 -6.93 -1.95 -0.92
N VAL A 91 -7.79 -0.95 -1.01
CA VAL A 91 -7.68 0.31 -0.29
C VAL A 91 -8.93 0.53 0.53
N THR A 92 -8.77 0.95 1.78
CA THR A 92 -9.90 1.19 2.68
C THR A 92 -9.64 2.44 3.51
N SER A 93 -10.58 3.38 3.47
CA SER A 93 -10.54 4.62 4.23
C SER A 93 -11.96 5.05 4.60
N LYS A 94 -12.12 5.75 5.73
CA LYS A 94 -13.36 6.48 6.08
C LYS A 94 -13.38 7.88 5.45
N GLY A 95 -12.22 8.41 5.09
CA GLY A 95 -12.08 9.69 4.39
C GLY A 95 -12.28 9.54 2.89
N ASN A 96 -11.83 10.55 2.14
CA ASN A 96 -11.90 10.52 0.68
C ASN A 96 -10.86 9.55 0.12
N ILE A 97 -11.27 8.78 -0.89
CA ILE A 97 -10.37 7.98 -1.73
C ILE A 97 -10.37 8.62 -3.11
N ASN A 98 -9.29 9.31 -3.45
CA ASN A 98 -9.10 9.90 -4.76
C ASN A 98 -8.36 8.91 -5.66
N ILE A 99 -8.93 8.63 -6.83
CA ILE A 99 -8.36 7.75 -7.85
C ILE A 99 -8.34 8.55 -9.15
N GLY A 100 -7.14 8.87 -9.65
CA GLY A 100 -6.93 9.72 -10.82
C GLY A 100 -6.64 9.00 -12.15
N SER A 101 -5.78 9.64 -12.96
CA SER A 101 -5.46 9.32 -14.37
C SER A 101 -4.67 8.01 -14.64
N GLY A 102 -5.37 6.87 -14.70
CA GLY A 102 -4.81 5.58 -15.17
C GLY A 102 -4.35 4.59 -14.09
N GLU A 103 -4.61 4.90 -12.83
CA GLU A 103 -4.30 4.09 -11.67
C GLU A 103 -5.22 2.88 -11.56
N GLN A 104 -4.70 1.81 -10.98
CA GLN A 104 -5.40 0.54 -10.89
C GLN A 104 -5.31 -0.03 -9.48
N ILE A 105 -6.44 -0.54 -9.02
CA ILE A 105 -6.54 -1.43 -7.86
C ILE A 105 -7.09 -2.74 -8.42
N PRO A 106 -6.26 -3.61 -9.00
CA PRO A 106 -6.73 -4.87 -9.54
C PRO A 106 -7.26 -5.71 -8.38
N CYS A 107 -8.57 -5.98 -8.36
CA CYS A 107 -9.13 -6.96 -7.46
C CYS A 107 -8.65 -8.34 -7.92
N PRO A 108 -7.86 -9.09 -7.13
CA PRO A 108 -7.63 -10.49 -7.45
C PRO A 108 -8.98 -11.21 -7.30
N CYS A 109 -9.63 -11.53 -8.41
CA CYS A 109 -10.76 -12.45 -8.39
C CYS A 109 -10.29 -13.76 -7.75
N PRO A 110 -11.03 -14.34 -6.78
CA PRO A 110 -10.68 -15.67 -6.29
C PRO A 110 -10.69 -16.62 -7.49
N THR A 111 -9.53 -17.18 -7.82
CA THR A 111 -9.44 -18.30 -8.74
C THR A 111 -10.09 -19.48 -8.03
N LYS A 112 -11.10 -20.08 -8.67
CA LYS A 112 -11.74 -21.30 -8.15
C LYS A 112 -10.65 -22.34 -7.88
N GLU A 113 -10.65 -22.87 -6.66
CA GLU A 113 -9.89 -24.08 -6.27
C GLU A 113 -10.37 -25.30 -7.06
#